data_AF-A0AAJ2X1V6-F1
#
_entry.id   AF-A0AAJ2X1V6-F1
#
_cell.length_a   1.000
_cell.length_b   1.000
_cell.length_c   1.000
_cell.angle_alpha   90.00
_cell.angle_beta   90.00
_cell.angle_gamma   90.00
#
_symmetry.space_group_name_H-M   'P 1'
#
loop_
_entity.id
_entity.type
_entity.pdbx_description
1 polymer ?
#
loop_
_entity_poly.entity_id
_entity_poly.type
_entity_poly.pdbx_seq_one_letter_code
_entity_poly.pdbx_strand_id
1 'polypeptide(L)'
;MSRQPALCWRQGHRMRLLENGEDYFARIYQVIAAAQDEILLETFILFEDAVGLQLQQHLIDAAQRGVRVHLLVDAFGSRALSAQYVRDLAEAGVQLRLFDPEPTPLRRRINVFRRLHRKLLVVDQATAFVGGINYSADQLAGSGPQGKQDYAIELQGPVVCDIAAFMQQAARGSGTGEGWTPDPSSPASTAAESGEVCFIARDNGSRSRSIEQAYRQAFADARQEIIIANAYFFPGYGCLRDLCAAARRGVQVRLIVQGQPDTPLALLAARLLYRQLLAAGVQVFEYCERPFHGKVAVIDGHWSTVGSSNLDPLSLALNLEANVLVRNHAFAEVLRERLQRLMTHHCQRVEPARVPRSRFWDLLIRPLLFHVMRHFPRWARQLRGQFA
;
A
#
# COMPACT_ATOMS: atom_id res chain seq x y z
N MET A 1 7.51 25.64 6.05
CA MET A 1 7.64 24.20 5.72
C MET A 1 7.15 23.43 6.94
N SER A 2 6.06 22.66 6.84
CA SER A 2 5.63 21.82 7.96
C SER A 2 6.69 20.74 8.19
N ARG A 3 7.26 20.67 9.41
CA ARG A 3 8.08 19.53 9.85
C ARG A 3 7.20 18.29 9.78
N GLN A 4 7.65 17.25 9.08
CA GLN A 4 6.96 15.97 9.13
C GLN A 4 7.19 15.30 10.49
N PRO A 5 6.21 14.53 10.99
CA PRO A 5 6.41 13.76 12.20
C PRO A 5 7.56 12.76 12.03
N ALA A 6 8.38 12.62 13.07
CA ALA A 6 9.48 11.65 13.09
C ALA A 6 8.95 10.22 12.94
N LEU A 7 9.76 9.34 12.35
CA LEU A 7 9.48 7.91 12.30
C LEU A 7 9.55 7.33 13.71
N CYS A 8 8.49 6.64 14.13
CA CYS A 8 8.42 5.97 15.43
C CYS A 8 8.71 4.48 15.23
N TRP A 9 9.92 4.05 15.57
CA TRP A 9 10.33 2.65 15.50
C TRP A 9 10.00 1.94 16.81
N ARG A 10 9.41 0.75 16.71
CA ARG A 10 9.09 -0.12 17.84
C ARG A 10 9.97 -1.36 17.77
N GLN A 11 10.39 -1.89 18.92
CA GLN A 11 11.17 -3.13 19.04
C GLN A 11 10.28 -4.30 19.46
N GLY A 12 10.71 -5.53 19.17
CA GLY A 12 10.07 -6.76 19.65
C GLY A 12 8.86 -7.19 18.82
N HIS A 13 9.10 -7.73 17.63
CA HIS A 13 8.03 -8.10 16.69
C HIS A 13 8.19 -9.49 16.12
N ARG A 14 7.06 -10.19 15.99
CA ARG A 14 6.90 -11.31 15.08
C ARG A 14 6.40 -10.79 13.76
N MET A 15 7.05 -11.21 12.68
CA MET A 15 6.73 -10.79 11.32
C MET A 15 6.60 -12.02 10.44
N ARG A 16 5.54 -12.07 9.63
CA ARG A 16 5.40 -13.10 8.60
C ARG A 16 4.99 -12.43 7.29
N LEU A 17 5.77 -12.70 6.24
CA LEU A 17 5.39 -12.33 4.88
C LEU A 17 4.27 -13.27 4.42
N LEU A 18 3.21 -12.69 3.85
CA LEU A 18 2.10 -13.39 3.23
C LEU A 18 2.11 -13.05 1.74
N GLU A 19 1.99 -14.07 0.91
CA GLU A 19 2.08 -13.96 -0.54
C GLU A 19 0.77 -14.44 -1.17
N ASN A 20 0.16 -13.60 -2.00
CA ASN A 20 -1.12 -13.86 -2.68
C ASN A 20 -2.31 -14.09 -1.73
N GLY A 21 -3.48 -14.26 -2.32
CA GLY A 21 -4.73 -14.48 -1.59
C GLY A 21 -4.75 -15.78 -0.79
N GLU A 22 -4.11 -16.85 -1.25
CA GLU A 22 -4.12 -18.16 -0.58
C GLU A 22 -3.56 -18.09 0.85
N ASP A 23 -2.32 -17.60 0.99
CA ASP A 23 -1.69 -17.46 2.30
C ASP A 23 -2.41 -16.41 3.15
N TYR A 24 -2.82 -15.31 2.52
CA TYR A 24 -3.44 -14.18 3.19
C TYR A 24 -4.82 -14.53 3.76
N PHE A 25 -5.75 -14.99 2.93
CA PHE A 25 -7.12 -15.27 3.35
C PHE A 25 -7.19 -16.42 4.35
N ALA A 26 -6.41 -17.49 4.13
CA ALA A 26 -6.32 -18.59 5.09
C ALA A 26 -5.89 -18.09 6.47
N ARG A 27 -4.89 -17.18 6.52
CA ARG A 27 -4.39 -16.67 7.78
C ARG A 27 -5.36 -15.70 8.45
N ILE A 28 -5.93 -14.73 7.72
CA ILE A 28 -6.82 -13.75 8.34
C ILE A 28 -8.10 -14.41 8.86
N TYR A 29 -8.65 -15.41 8.16
CA TYR A 29 -9.87 -16.09 8.59
C TYR A 29 -9.65 -16.86 9.89
N GLN A 30 -8.48 -17.50 10.04
CA GLN A 30 -8.08 -18.12 11.31
C GLN A 30 -8.01 -17.09 12.45
N VAL A 31 -7.42 -15.92 12.20
CA VAL A 31 -7.28 -14.87 13.22
C VAL A 31 -8.63 -14.25 13.58
N ILE A 32 -9.50 -13.99 12.59
CA ILE A 32 -10.86 -13.48 12.80
C ILE A 32 -11.72 -14.50 13.57
N ALA A 33 -11.59 -15.79 13.26
CA ALA A 33 -12.30 -16.84 13.98
C ALA A 33 -11.88 -16.93 15.46
N ALA A 34 -10.62 -16.61 15.76
CA ALA A 34 -10.09 -16.60 17.12
C ALA A 34 -10.32 -15.28 17.88
N ALA A 35 -10.88 -14.25 17.24
CA ALA A 35 -11.06 -12.93 17.83
C ALA A 35 -11.98 -12.97 19.06
N GLN A 36 -11.64 -12.18 20.08
CA GLN A 36 -12.35 -12.11 21.36
C GLN A 36 -12.92 -10.72 21.67
N ASP A 37 -12.27 -9.64 21.24
CA ASP A 37 -12.57 -8.28 21.70
C ASP A 37 -12.96 -7.32 20.57
N GLU A 38 -12.11 -7.20 19.54
CA GLU A 38 -12.27 -6.17 18.51
C GLU A 38 -11.63 -6.58 17.19
N ILE A 39 -12.36 -6.35 16.09
CA ILE A 39 -11.86 -6.45 14.73
C ILE A 39 -12.00 -5.07 14.08
N LEU A 40 -10.89 -4.51 13.59
CA LEU A 40 -10.86 -3.31 12.78
C LEU A 40 -10.41 -3.71 11.37
N LEU A 41 -11.23 -3.47 10.36
CA LEU A 41 -10.91 -3.80 8.97
C LEU A 41 -11.09 -2.58 8.07
N GLU A 42 -10.04 -2.23 7.33
CA GLU A 42 -10.05 -1.24 6.26
C GLU A 42 -9.67 -1.88 4.93
N THR A 43 -10.43 -1.63 3.86
CA THR A 43 -10.06 -2.04 2.50
C THR A 43 -10.58 -1.07 1.43
N PHE A 44 -9.92 -1.08 0.27
CA PHE A 44 -10.39 -0.33 -0.90
C PHE A 44 -11.46 -1.10 -1.67
N ILE A 45 -11.12 -2.34 -2.07
CA ILE A 45 -12.03 -3.24 -2.80
C ILE A 45 -12.53 -4.31 -1.83
N LEU A 46 -13.85 -4.40 -1.77
CA LEU A 46 -14.61 -5.54 -1.26
C LEU A 46 -15.66 -5.88 -2.32
N PHE A 47 -15.52 -7.05 -2.94
CA PHE A 47 -16.49 -7.57 -3.91
C PHE A 47 -17.34 -8.65 -3.26
N GLU A 48 -18.62 -8.69 -3.62
CA GLU A 48 -19.56 -9.75 -3.22
C GLU A 48 -19.34 -10.99 -4.11
N ASP A 49 -18.13 -11.54 -4.04
CA ASP A 49 -17.72 -12.79 -4.68
C ASP A 49 -17.39 -13.85 -3.61
N ALA A 50 -16.80 -14.98 -4.00
CA ALA A 50 -16.47 -16.06 -3.07
C ALA A 50 -15.63 -15.59 -1.86
N VAL A 51 -14.67 -14.68 -2.08
CA VAL A 51 -13.80 -14.15 -1.00
C VAL A 51 -14.57 -13.17 -0.13
N GLY A 52 -15.38 -12.29 -0.73
CA GLY A 52 -16.19 -11.36 0.03
C GLY A 52 -17.27 -12.03 0.87
N LEU A 53 -17.96 -13.03 0.33
CA LEU A 53 -18.97 -13.81 1.05
C LEU A 53 -18.35 -14.59 2.22
N GLN A 54 -17.16 -15.18 2.03
CA GLN A 54 -16.42 -15.80 3.13
C GLN A 54 -16.04 -14.79 4.22
N LEU A 55 -15.52 -13.62 3.81
CA LEU A 55 -15.23 -12.54 4.77
C LEU A 55 -16.49 -12.12 5.52
N GLN A 56 -17.61 -11.92 4.81
CA GLN A 56 -18.88 -11.53 5.39
C GLN A 56 -19.29 -12.50 6.49
N GLN A 57 -19.27 -13.81 6.20
CA GLN A 57 -19.62 -14.83 7.16
C GLN A 57 -18.70 -14.79 8.38
N HIS A 58 -17.38 -14.70 8.19
CA HIS A 58 -16.44 -14.62 9.29
C HIS A 58 -16.66 -13.38 10.19
N LEU A 59 -17.03 -12.24 9.61
CA LEU A 59 -17.32 -11.02 10.36
C LEU A 59 -18.67 -11.12 11.10
N ILE A 60 -19.70 -11.70 10.46
CA ILE A 60 -21.00 -11.98 11.08
C ILE A 60 -20.82 -12.92 12.27
N ASP A 61 -20.11 -14.03 12.09
CA ASP A 61 -19.85 -15.00 13.14
C ASP A 61 -19.12 -14.35 14.32
N ALA A 62 -18.14 -13.47 14.06
CA ALA A 62 -17.44 -12.73 15.10
C ALA A 62 -18.36 -11.78 15.86
N ALA A 63 -19.18 -11.00 15.14
CA ALA A 63 -20.12 -10.08 15.75
C ALA A 63 -21.17 -10.81 16.61
N GLN A 64 -21.67 -11.96 16.16
CA GLN A 64 -22.60 -12.81 16.91
C GLN A 64 -21.98 -13.41 18.18
N ARG A 65 -20.66 -13.63 18.21
CA ARG A 65 -19.93 -14.00 19.43
C ARG A 65 -19.73 -12.82 20.40
N GLY A 66 -20.12 -11.60 20.03
CA GLY A 66 -19.97 -10.39 20.84
C GLY A 66 -18.70 -9.58 20.55
N VAL A 67 -17.91 -9.95 19.53
CA VAL A 67 -16.72 -9.21 19.12
C VAL A 67 -17.13 -7.88 18.48
N ARG A 68 -16.47 -6.77 18.82
CA ARG A 68 -16.74 -5.47 18.20
C ARG A 68 -16.12 -5.42 16.81
N VAL A 69 -16.94 -5.48 15.77
CA VAL A 69 -16.46 -5.46 14.37
C VAL A 69 -16.68 -4.08 13.75
N HIS A 70 -15.61 -3.43 13.33
CA HIS A 70 -15.62 -2.20 12.57
C HIS A 70 -15.10 -2.45 11.15
N LEU A 71 -15.95 -2.22 10.16
CA LEU A 71 -15.62 -2.39 8.75
C LEU A 71 -15.69 -1.03 8.03
N LEU A 72 -14.55 -0.55 7.54
CA LEU A 72 -14.46 0.67 6.75
C LEU A 72 -14.02 0.33 5.32
N VAL A 73 -14.89 0.59 4.34
CA VAL A 73 -14.61 0.29 2.93
C VAL A 73 -14.71 1.53 2.06
N ASP A 74 -13.91 1.60 1.00
CA ASP A 74 -14.05 2.67 0.01
C ASP A 74 -15.34 2.50 -0.81
N ALA A 75 -16.15 3.55 -0.88
CA ALA A 75 -17.43 3.49 -1.58
C ALA A 75 -17.29 3.30 -3.10
N PHE A 76 -16.18 3.73 -3.72
CA PHE A 76 -15.97 3.55 -5.16
C PHE A 76 -15.42 2.17 -5.48
N GLY A 77 -14.49 1.67 -4.66
CA GLY A 77 -13.94 0.32 -4.80
C GLY A 77 -14.94 -0.79 -4.44
N SER A 78 -15.91 -0.49 -3.57
CA SER A 78 -16.91 -1.45 -3.08
C SER A 78 -18.35 -1.07 -3.47
N ARG A 79 -18.53 -0.38 -4.61
CA ARG A 79 -19.85 0.12 -5.04
C ARG A 79 -20.86 -0.97 -5.41
N ALA A 80 -20.35 -2.17 -5.71
CA ALA A 80 -21.14 -3.29 -6.22
C ALA A 80 -21.77 -4.14 -5.10
N LEU A 81 -21.54 -3.81 -3.83
CA LEU A 81 -22.14 -4.51 -2.70
C LEU A 81 -23.66 -4.36 -2.73
N SER A 82 -24.36 -5.48 -2.64
CA SER A 82 -25.80 -5.52 -2.62
C SER A 82 -26.35 -4.93 -1.31
N ALA A 83 -27.58 -4.43 -1.36
CA ALA A 83 -28.25 -3.97 -0.16
C ALA A 83 -28.48 -5.12 0.84
N GLN A 84 -28.57 -6.37 0.37
CA GLN A 84 -28.68 -7.54 1.22
C GLN A 84 -27.38 -7.77 1.99
N TYR A 85 -26.24 -7.79 1.29
CA TYR A 85 -24.92 -7.96 1.90
C TYR A 85 -24.66 -6.95 3.04
N VAL A 86 -25.02 -5.70 2.78
CA VAL A 86 -24.91 -4.61 3.77
C VAL A 86 -25.86 -4.80 4.95
N ARG A 87 -27.11 -5.23 4.70
CA ARG A 87 -28.10 -5.49 5.76
C ARG A 87 -27.65 -6.63 6.66
N ASP A 88 -27.20 -7.74 6.11
CA ASP A 88 -26.78 -8.92 6.88
C ASP A 88 -25.65 -8.59 7.86
N LEU A 89 -24.67 -7.79 7.40
CA LEU A 89 -23.60 -7.29 8.27
C LEU A 89 -24.16 -6.41 9.40
N ALA A 90 -25.03 -5.46 9.06
CA ALA A 90 -25.59 -4.52 10.04
C ALA A 90 -26.47 -5.24 11.08
N GLU A 91 -27.30 -6.18 10.66
CA GLU A 91 -28.18 -6.97 11.52
C GLU A 91 -27.38 -7.87 12.47
N ALA A 92 -26.23 -8.39 12.02
CA ALA A 92 -25.31 -9.14 12.87
C ALA A 92 -24.55 -8.26 13.90
N GLY A 93 -24.62 -6.94 13.80
CA GLY A 93 -23.93 -6.00 14.69
C GLY A 93 -22.60 -5.47 14.16
N VAL A 94 -22.25 -5.72 12.89
CA VAL A 94 -21.05 -5.16 12.27
C VAL A 94 -21.22 -3.67 11.99
N GLN A 95 -20.30 -2.85 12.47
CA GLN A 95 -20.28 -1.41 12.23
C GLN A 95 -19.64 -1.10 10.87
N LEU A 96 -20.43 -1.20 9.80
CA LEU A 96 -20.02 -0.86 8.44
C LEU A 96 -20.05 0.66 8.20
N ARG A 97 -18.95 1.21 7.65
CA ARG A 97 -18.85 2.58 7.17
C ARG A 97 -18.32 2.62 5.74
N LEU A 98 -18.94 3.45 4.91
CA LEU A 98 -18.47 3.75 3.56
C LEU A 98 -17.63 5.04 3.58
N PHE A 99 -16.38 4.96 3.14
CA PHE A 99 -15.52 6.11 2.93
C PHE A 99 -15.88 6.82 1.63
N ASP A 100 -16.08 8.15 1.72
CA ASP A 100 -16.42 9.05 0.61
C ASP A 100 -17.52 8.50 -0.34
N PRO A 101 -18.74 8.23 0.16
CA PRO A 101 -19.87 7.78 -0.66
C PRO A 101 -20.26 8.80 -1.73
N GLU A 102 -21.07 8.37 -2.69
CA GLU A 102 -21.52 9.24 -3.77
C GLU A 102 -22.18 10.53 -3.23
N PRO A 103 -21.94 11.67 -3.90
CA PRO A 103 -22.52 12.93 -3.48
C PRO A 103 -24.04 12.87 -3.56
N THR A 104 -24.70 13.36 -2.52
CA THR A 104 -26.14 13.63 -2.53
C THR A 104 -26.36 15.14 -2.73
N PRO A 105 -27.57 15.61 -3.06
CA PRO A 105 -27.86 17.06 -3.15
C PRO A 105 -27.45 17.84 -1.89
N LEU A 106 -27.43 17.18 -0.72
CA LEU A 106 -27.03 17.71 0.58
C LEU A 106 -25.53 17.52 0.90
N ARG A 107 -24.82 16.63 0.18
CA ARG A 107 -23.43 16.28 0.43
C ARG A 107 -22.61 16.38 -0.85
N ARG A 108 -22.00 17.55 -1.10
CA ARG A 108 -21.08 17.73 -2.23
C ARG A 108 -19.77 16.97 -1.99
N ARG A 109 -19.32 16.21 -2.99
CA ARG A 109 -18.04 15.48 -2.96
C ARG A 109 -16.91 16.47 -3.16
N ILE A 110 -16.05 16.62 -2.15
CA ILE A 110 -15.06 17.70 -2.12
C ILE A 110 -13.73 17.28 -2.77
N ASN A 111 -13.46 15.98 -2.95
CA ASN A 111 -12.26 15.49 -3.62
C ASN A 111 -12.51 14.14 -4.29
N VAL A 112 -12.80 14.16 -5.60
CA VAL A 112 -13.17 12.98 -6.41
C VAL A 112 -12.05 11.92 -6.46
N PHE A 113 -10.80 12.34 -6.23
CA PHE A 113 -9.61 11.50 -6.37
C PHE A 113 -9.08 10.99 -5.02
N ARG A 114 -9.60 11.45 -3.88
CA ARG A 114 -9.17 10.94 -2.57
C ARG A 114 -9.91 9.64 -2.28
N ARG A 115 -9.17 8.54 -2.24
CA ARG A 115 -9.71 7.21 -1.97
C ARG A 115 -9.05 6.57 -0.75
N LEU A 116 -9.79 5.71 -0.06
CA LEU A 116 -9.24 4.84 0.97
C LEU A 116 -8.53 3.67 0.28
N HIS A 117 -7.21 3.77 0.11
CA HIS A 117 -6.40 2.71 -0.50
C HIS A 117 -5.68 1.82 0.53
N ARG A 118 -5.89 2.04 1.82
CA ARG A 118 -5.35 1.19 2.88
C ARG A 118 -5.99 -0.20 2.84
N LYS A 119 -5.19 -1.24 3.12
CA LYS A 119 -5.68 -2.58 3.45
C LYS A 119 -5.05 -2.96 4.79
N LEU A 120 -5.84 -2.78 5.84
CA LEU A 120 -5.41 -2.95 7.22
C LEU A 120 -6.43 -3.82 7.93
N LEU A 121 -5.94 -4.81 8.68
CA LEU A 121 -6.75 -5.59 9.60
C LEU A 121 -6.04 -5.57 10.95
N VAL A 122 -6.75 -5.27 12.02
CA VAL A 122 -6.28 -5.47 13.39
C VAL A 122 -7.30 -6.34 14.12
N VAL A 123 -6.81 -7.35 14.82
CA VAL A 123 -7.60 -8.22 15.68
C VAL A 123 -7.05 -8.17 17.10
N ASP A 124 -7.93 -7.83 18.04
CA ASP A 124 -7.72 -7.77 19.49
C ASP A 124 -6.50 -6.94 19.92
N GLN A 125 -6.10 -5.96 19.09
CA GLN A 125 -4.85 -5.18 19.25
C GLN A 125 -3.59 -6.06 19.43
N ALA A 126 -3.67 -7.33 19.05
CA ALA A 126 -2.62 -8.32 19.23
C ALA A 126 -1.97 -8.72 17.90
N THR A 127 -2.76 -8.78 16.83
CA THR A 127 -2.28 -9.12 15.49
C THR A 127 -2.75 -8.08 14.47
N ALA A 128 -1.85 -7.61 13.62
CA ALA A 128 -2.17 -6.72 12.50
C ALA A 128 -1.75 -7.31 11.16
N PHE A 129 -2.48 -6.96 10.11
CA PHE A 129 -2.12 -7.23 8.72
C PHE A 129 -2.06 -5.92 7.94
N VAL A 130 -1.00 -5.75 7.15
CA VAL A 130 -0.77 -4.56 6.31
C VAL A 130 -0.30 -5.01 4.93
N GLY A 131 -0.88 -4.49 3.84
CA GLY A 131 -0.43 -4.88 2.50
C GLY A 131 -1.21 -4.31 1.33
N GLY A 132 -1.06 -4.96 0.17
CA GLY A 132 -1.71 -4.60 -1.10
C GLY A 132 -2.98 -5.39 -1.42
N ILE A 133 -3.18 -6.55 -0.77
CA ILE A 133 -4.23 -7.53 -1.09
C ILE A 133 -5.62 -7.00 -0.71
N ASN A 134 -6.54 -6.94 -1.67
CA ASN A 134 -7.95 -6.57 -1.44
C ASN A 134 -8.83 -7.82 -1.20
N TYR A 135 -10.12 -7.62 -0.96
CA TYR A 135 -11.08 -8.72 -0.77
C TYR A 135 -11.86 -8.97 -2.05
N SER A 136 -11.26 -9.77 -2.92
CA SER A 136 -11.81 -10.19 -4.20
C SER A 136 -11.22 -11.52 -4.63
N ALA A 137 -11.99 -12.32 -5.36
CA ALA A 137 -11.57 -13.63 -5.86
C ALA A 137 -10.33 -13.54 -6.74
N ASP A 138 -10.16 -12.46 -7.50
CA ASP A 138 -8.99 -12.22 -8.38
C ASP A 138 -7.64 -12.09 -7.64
N GLN A 139 -7.62 -12.14 -6.31
CA GLN A 139 -6.40 -12.22 -5.51
C GLN A 139 -5.90 -13.65 -5.32
N LEU A 140 -6.74 -14.65 -5.60
CA LEU A 140 -6.38 -16.06 -5.56
C LEU A 140 -5.60 -16.40 -6.84
N ALA A 141 -4.44 -17.04 -6.69
CA ALA A 141 -3.74 -17.66 -7.81
C ALA A 141 -4.62 -18.68 -8.55
N GLY A 142 -5.54 -19.34 -7.83
CA GLY A 142 -6.57 -20.21 -8.41
C GLY A 142 -7.53 -19.54 -9.41
N SER A 143 -7.57 -18.21 -9.49
CA SER A 143 -8.35 -17.46 -10.50
C SER A 143 -7.72 -17.45 -11.90
N GLY A 144 -6.72 -18.30 -12.14
CA GLY A 144 -6.09 -18.47 -13.45
C GLY A 144 -5.36 -17.20 -13.89
N PRO A 145 -5.46 -16.78 -15.17
CA PRO A 145 -4.73 -15.63 -15.69
C PRO A 145 -4.99 -14.30 -14.99
N GLN A 146 -6.06 -14.20 -14.17
CA GLN A 146 -6.42 -12.99 -13.44
C GLN A 146 -5.89 -12.96 -12.01
N GLY A 147 -5.37 -14.08 -11.50
CA GLY A 147 -4.89 -14.18 -10.12
C GLY A 147 -3.71 -13.24 -9.87
N LYS A 148 -3.82 -12.34 -8.90
CA LYS A 148 -2.80 -11.32 -8.65
C LYS A 148 -1.60 -11.83 -7.86
N GLN A 149 -0.42 -11.34 -8.23
CA GLN A 149 0.80 -11.44 -7.42
C GLN A 149 0.91 -10.21 -6.52
N ASP A 150 0.69 -10.37 -5.22
CA ASP A 150 0.73 -9.28 -4.23
C ASP A 150 1.20 -9.79 -2.86
N TYR A 151 1.46 -8.86 -1.94
CA TYR A 151 2.07 -9.14 -0.65
C TYR A 151 1.35 -8.43 0.50
N ALA A 152 1.35 -9.09 1.64
CA ALA A 152 0.98 -8.53 2.94
C ALA A 152 1.98 -8.98 4.00
N ILE A 153 1.95 -8.33 5.15
CA ILE A 153 2.72 -8.71 6.33
C ILE A 153 1.77 -8.87 7.52
N GLU A 154 1.89 -10.00 8.20
CA GLU A 154 1.32 -10.24 9.52
C GLU A 154 2.32 -9.77 10.59
N LEU A 155 1.80 -9.05 11.58
CA LEU A 155 2.56 -8.43 12.64
C LEU A 155 1.97 -8.76 14.01
N GLN A 156 2.85 -9.14 14.93
CA GLN A 156 2.55 -9.17 16.37
C GLN A 156 3.64 -8.36 17.08
N GLY A 157 3.26 -7.59 18.09
CA GLY A 157 4.17 -6.71 18.83
C GLY A 157 3.66 -5.26 18.93
N PRO A 158 4.45 -4.34 19.52
CA PRO A 158 3.97 -3.02 19.92
C PRO A 158 3.43 -2.15 18.79
N VAL A 159 3.91 -2.34 17.55
CA VAL A 159 3.39 -1.59 16.39
C VAL A 159 1.91 -1.86 16.13
N VAL A 160 1.37 -3.00 16.59
CA VAL A 160 -0.06 -3.31 16.44
C VAL A 160 -0.92 -2.29 17.18
N CYS A 161 -0.48 -1.80 18.35
CA CYS A 161 -1.18 -0.74 19.09
C CYS A 161 -1.19 0.59 18.31
N ASP A 162 -0.09 0.92 17.62
CA ASP A 162 -0.03 2.12 16.77
C ASP A 162 -1.04 2.03 15.61
N ILE A 163 -1.11 0.86 14.96
CA ILE A 163 -2.05 0.60 13.87
C ILE A 163 -3.50 0.62 14.39
N ALA A 164 -3.77 -0.02 15.54
CA ALA A 164 -5.08 -0.05 16.17
C ALA A 164 -5.56 1.36 16.52
N ALA A 165 -4.74 2.16 17.20
CA ALA A 165 -5.07 3.54 17.57
C ALA A 165 -5.37 4.41 16.34
N PHE A 166 -4.58 4.24 15.28
CA PHE A 166 -4.82 4.90 14.00
C PHE A 166 -6.19 4.50 13.39
N MET A 167 -6.48 3.20 13.32
CA MET A 167 -7.73 2.68 12.75
C MET A 167 -8.95 3.06 13.59
N GLN A 168 -8.85 3.04 14.92
CA GLN A 168 -9.91 3.49 15.84
C GLN A 168 -10.20 4.99 15.64
N GLN A 169 -9.17 5.82 15.47
CA GLN A 169 -9.35 7.24 15.15
C GLN A 169 -10.01 7.44 13.78
N ALA A 170 -9.59 6.67 12.76
CA ALA A 170 -10.22 6.69 11.45
C ALA A 170 -11.70 6.28 11.52
N ALA A 171 -12.01 5.20 12.23
CA ALA A 171 -13.36 4.67 12.40
C ALA A 171 -14.30 5.64 13.14
N ARG A 172 -13.80 6.35 14.16
CA ARG A 172 -14.58 7.36 14.92
C ARG A 172 -14.77 8.66 14.14
N GLY A 173 -13.80 9.02 13.29
CA GLY A 173 -13.77 10.27 12.55
C GLY A 173 -14.31 10.16 11.12
N SER A 174 -13.65 10.87 10.21
CA SER A 174 -14.00 10.97 8.78
C SER A 174 -13.46 9.80 7.93
N GLY A 175 -12.94 8.74 8.56
CA GLY A 175 -12.22 7.64 7.89
C GLY A 175 -10.79 7.96 7.48
N THR A 176 -10.32 9.21 7.66
CA THR A 176 -8.96 9.60 7.23
C THR A 176 -7.86 9.17 8.19
N GLY A 177 -8.14 9.17 9.50
CA GLY A 177 -7.12 9.06 10.55
C GLY A 177 -6.28 10.34 10.72
N GLU A 178 -6.68 11.46 10.12
CA GLU A 178 -5.98 12.74 10.24
C GLU A 178 -5.90 13.19 11.71
N GLY A 179 -4.73 13.72 12.08
CA GLY A 179 -4.43 14.14 13.46
C GLY A 179 -3.84 13.03 14.33
N TRP A 180 -3.83 11.77 13.87
CA TRP A 180 -3.21 10.69 14.62
C TRP A 180 -1.69 10.88 14.74
N THR A 181 -1.17 10.66 15.95
CA THR A 181 0.26 10.61 16.26
C THR A 181 0.59 9.38 17.08
N PRO A 182 1.65 8.63 16.74
CA PRO A 182 2.09 7.52 17.57
C PRO A 182 2.52 8.07 18.92
N ASP A 183 2.17 7.36 19.99
CA ASP A 183 2.57 7.72 21.34
C ASP A 183 4.03 7.27 21.59
N PRO A 184 5.00 8.18 21.74
CA PRO A 184 6.39 7.81 21.98
C PRO A 184 6.58 6.98 23.25
N SER A 185 5.64 7.07 24.20
CA SER A 185 5.70 6.38 25.49
C SER A 185 5.14 4.95 25.48
N SER A 186 4.52 4.50 24.37
CA SER A 186 4.01 3.12 24.29
C SER A 186 5.13 2.11 24.55
N PRO A 187 4.91 1.13 25.44
CA PRO A 187 5.95 0.24 25.91
C PRO A 187 6.55 -0.58 24.76
N ALA A 188 7.88 -0.67 24.73
CA ALA A 188 8.56 -1.67 23.93
C ALA A 188 8.19 -3.07 24.46
N SER A 189 7.96 -4.02 23.57
CA SER A 189 7.75 -5.40 23.98
C SER A 189 9.08 -5.95 24.49
N THR A 190 9.02 -6.70 25.59
CA THR A 190 10.15 -7.45 26.16
C THR A 190 10.35 -8.81 25.47
N ALA A 191 9.55 -9.14 24.45
CA ALA A 191 9.69 -10.38 23.69
C ALA A 191 11.09 -10.47 23.07
N ALA A 192 11.71 -11.65 23.15
CA ALA A 192 13.04 -11.94 22.61
C ALA A 192 13.12 -11.94 21.06
N GLU A 193 12.09 -11.44 20.39
CA GLU A 193 11.99 -11.43 18.93
C GLU A 193 12.69 -10.20 18.35
N SER A 194 13.58 -10.42 17.40
CA SER A 194 14.42 -9.36 16.84
C SER A 194 13.67 -8.60 15.74
N GLY A 195 13.76 -7.26 15.75
CA GLY A 195 13.33 -6.43 14.63
C GLY A 195 12.63 -5.14 15.03
N GLU A 196 12.95 -4.07 14.31
CA GLU A 196 12.25 -2.79 14.45
C GLU A 196 11.16 -2.67 13.41
N VAL A 197 9.97 -2.26 13.81
CA VAL A 197 8.88 -1.96 12.89
C VAL A 197 8.38 -0.54 13.12
N CYS A 198 8.11 0.18 12.04
CA CYS A 198 7.53 1.52 12.06
C CYS A 198 6.29 1.54 11.17
N PHE A 199 5.14 1.89 11.74
CA PHE A 199 3.92 2.12 10.96
C PHE A 199 3.90 3.56 10.40
N ILE A 200 3.63 3.67 9.11
CA ILE A 200 3.54 4.95 8.41
C ILE A 200 2.23 5.02 7.64
N ALA A 201 1.32 5.84 8.16
CA ALA A 201 0.16 6.28 7.40
C ALA A 201 0.50 7.52 6.56
N ARG A 202 -0.08 7.57 5.35
CA ARG A 202 -0.16 8.75 4.51
C ARG A 202 -1.60 9.28 4.56
N ASP A 203 -1.73 10.53 5.00
CA ASP A 203 -2.97 11.30 4.96
C ASP A 203 -2.83 12.51 4.01
N ASN A 204 -3.88 13.32 3.87
CA ASN A 204 -3.83 14.54 3.06
C ASN A 204 -3.48 15.79 3.90
N GLY A 205 -3.03 15.59 5.15
CA GLY A 205 -2.59 16.61 6.10
C GLY A 205 -1.08 16.59 6.31
N SER A 206 -0.66 16.45 7.58
CA SER A 206 0.74 16.56 8.00
C SER A 206 1.62 15.39 7.52
N ARG A 207 1.03 14.24 7.17
CA ARG A 207 1.74 13.03 6.74
C ARG A 207 1.71 12.79 5.23
N SER A 208 1.29 13.77 4.44
CA SER A 208 1.15 13.66 2.97
C SER A 208 2.40 13.29 2.16
N ARG A 209 3.59 13.23 2.79
CA ARG A 209 4.85 12.80 2.15
C ARG A 209 5.65 11.78 2.97
N SER A 210 5.07 11.23 4.03
CA SER A 210 5.79 10.37 4.99
C SER A 210 6.40 9.15 4.29
N ILE A 211 5.62 8.50 3.43
CA ILE A 211 6.04 7.30 2.69
C ILE A 211 7.12 7.64 1.65
N GLU A 212 6.93 8.69 0.85
CA GLU A 212 7.95 9.13 -0.13
C GLU A 212 9.27 9.52 0.57
N GLN A 213 9.21 10.18 1.73
CA GLN A 213 10.40 10.56 2.49
C GLN A 213 11.13 9.35 3.06
N ALA A 214 10.40 8.33 3.55
CA ALA A 214 11.02 7.09 4.00
C ALA A 214 11.81 6.40 2.87
N TYR A 215 11.22 6.28 1.68
CA TYR A 215 11.93 5.75 0.50
C TYR A 215 13.16 6.58 0.14
N ARG A 216 13.03 7.91 0.11
CA ARG A 216 14.14 8.82 -0.23
C ARG A 216 15.31 8.72 0.75
N GLN A 217 15.00 8.63 2.05
CA GLN A 217 16.02 8.43 3.08
C GLN A 217 16.71 7.08 2.88
N ALA A 218 15.94 6.00 2.69
CA ALA A 218 16.51 4.68 2.48
C ALA A 218 17.36 4.58 1.20
N PHE A 219 16.98 5.25 0.11
CA PHE A 219 17.80 5.34 -1.10
C PHE A 219 19.08 6.14 -0.91
N ALA A 220 19.07 7.17 -0.05
CA ALA A 220 20.28 7.94 0.27
C ALA A 220 21.26 7.11 1.11
N ASP A 221 20.74 6.32 2.03
CA ASP A 221 21.53 5.50 2.95
C ASP A 221 22.05 4.21 2.29
N ALA A 222 21.37 3.70 1.26
CA ALA A 222 21.73 2.47 0.57
C ALA A 222 23.19 2.39 0.13
N ARG A 223 23.80 1.22 0.33
CA ARG A 223 25.22 0.91 0.08
C ARG A 223 25.45 -0.24 -0.89
N GLN A 224 24.58 -1.25 -0.93
CA GLN A 224 24.81 -2.49 -1.66
C GLN A 224 23.71 -2.76 -2.70
N GLU A 225 22.46 -2.85 -2.27
CA GLU A 225 21.36 -3.29 -3.12
C GLU A 225 20.04 -2.58 -2.76
N ILE A 226 19.27 -2.25 -3.80
CA ILE A 226 17.89 -1.81 -3.69
C ILE A 226 17.06 -2.69 -4.63
N ILE A 227 16.09 -3.43 -4.08
CA ILE A 227 15.06 -4.14 -4.85
C ILE A 227 13.71 -3.48 -4.56
N ILE A 228 13.04 -2.99 -5.60
CA ILE A 228 11.70 -2.42 -5.51
C ILE A 228 10.78 -3.26 -6.36
N ALA A 229 9.67 -3.71 -5.80
CA ALA A 229 8.61 -4.39 -6.52
C ALA A 229 7.34 -3.55 -6.38
N ASN A 230 7.03 -2.78 -7.43
CA ASN A 230 5.90 -1.86 -7.43
C ASN A 230 5.16 -1.91 -8.77
N ALA A 231 3.88 -2.26 -8.75
CA ALA A 231 3.08 -2.40 -9.97
C ALA A 231 3.03 -1.10 -10.80
N TYR A 232 2.88 0.04 -10.12
CA TYR A 232 2.84 1.36 -10.74
C TYR A 232 3.98 2.22 -10.20
N PHE A 233 5.09 2.23 -10.92
CA PHE A 233 6.26 3.02 -10.58
C PHE A 233 6.31 4.31 -11.40
N PHE A 234 5.82 5.40 -10.82
CA PHE A 234 5.94 6.75 -11.37
C PHE A 234 6.20 7.77 -10.25
N PRO A 235 7.31 7.65 -9.51
CA PRO A 235 7.49 8.38 -8.26
C PRO A 235 7.72 9.88 -8.50
N GLY A 236 7.58 10.67 -7.45
CA GLY A 236 7.94 12.09 -7.47
C GLY A 236 9.40 12.32 -7.90
N TYR A 237 9.68 13.51 -8.46
CA TYR A 237 11.01 13.85 -9.02
C TYR A 237 12.16 13.65 -8.00
N GLY A 238 11.92 13.99 -6.72
CA GLY A 238 12.91 13.79 -5.66
C GLY A 238 13.23 12.31 -5.46
N CYS A 239 12.19 11.48 -5.34
CA CYS A 239 12.33 10.03 -5.22
C CYS A 239 13.02 9.38 -6.42
N LEU A 240 12.63 9.74 -7.66
CA LEU A 240 13.29 9.26 -8.87
C LEU A 240 14.77 9.66 -8.94
N ARG A 241 15.08 10.91 -8.61
CA ARG A 241 16.46 11.44 -8.61
C ARG A 241 17.32 10.70 -7.59
N ASP A 242 16.82 10.51 -6.38
CA ASP A 242 17.56 9.87 -5.29
C ASP A 242 17.81 8.37 -5.60
N LEU A 243 16.86 7.68 -6.24
CA LEU A 243 17.06 6.32 -6.76
C LEU A 243 18.12 6.25 -7.87
N CYS A 244 18.06 7.16 -8.86
CA CYS A 244 19.07 7.24 -9.91
C CYS A 244 20.46 7.58 -9.34
N ALA A 245 20.51 8.41 -8.30
CA ALA A 245 21.75 8.73 -7.61
C ALA A 245 22.33 7.49 -6.91
N ALA A 246 21.49 6.66 -6.29
CA ALA A 246 21.93 5.39 -5.70
C ALA A 246 22.58 4.46 -6.75
N ALA A 247 21.92 4.27 -7.89
CA ALA A 247 22.46 3.45 -8.99
C ALA A 247 23.82 3.99 -9.48
N ARG A 248 23.96 5.31 -9.66
CA ARG A 248 25.22 5.94 -10.06
C ARG A 248 26.33 5.86 -9.01
N ARG A 249 25.99 5.71 -7.73
CA ARG A 249 26.97 5.45 -6.66
C ARG A 249 27.50 4.00 -6.68
N GLY A 250 26.97 3.14 -7.55
CA GLY A 250 27.34 1.72 -7.62
C GLY A 250 26.43 0.78 -6.85
N VAL A 251 25.35 1.28 -6.23
CA VAL A 251 24.33 0.43 -5.59
C VAL A 251 23.61 -0.38 -6.68
N GLN A 252 23.45 -1.68 -6.48
CA GLN A 252 22.70 -2.52 -7.40
C GLN A 252 21.20 -2.23 -7.26
N VAL A 253 20.61 -1.53 -8.23
CA VAL A 253 19.19 -1.21 -8.19
C VAL A 253 18.41 -2.10 -9.16
N ARG A 254 17.42 -2.83 -8.64
CA ARG A 254 16.50 -3.71 -9.37
C ARG A 254 15.07 -3.25 -9.15
N LEU A 255 14.33 -3.04 -10.24
CA LEU A 255 12.96 -2.58 -10.22
C LEU A 255 12.07 -3.60 -10.94
N ILE A 256 11.12 -4.19 -10.21
CA ILE A 256 10.08 -5.08 -10.74
C ILE A 256 8.79 -4.27 -10.91
N VAL A 257 8.23 -4.31 -12.12
CA VAL A 257 7.00 -3.61 -12.51
C VAL A 257 6.05 -4.55 -13.25
N GLN A 258 4.79 -4.13 -13.39
CA GLN A 258 3.80 -4.85 -14.18
C GLN A 258 4.20 -4.85 -15.68
N GLY A 259 4.39 -6.03 -16.27
CA GLY A 259 4.86 -6.16 -17.66
C GLY A 259 3.79 -5.91 -18.72
N GLN A 260 2.51 -6.10 -18.40
CA GLN A 260 1.39 -5.66 -19.24
C GLN A 260 0.65 -4.51 -18.53
N PRO A 261 1.04 -3.24 -18.78
CA PRO A 261 0.37 -2.09 -18.21
C PRO A 261 -1.09 -2.09 -18.64
N ASP A 262 -1.99 -2.16 -17.68
CA ASP A 262 -3.44 -2.17 -17.85
C ASP A 262 -4.03 -0.74 -17.95
N THR A 263 -3.22 0.28 -17.67
CA THR A 263 -3.64 1.69 -17.73
C THR A 263 -2.78 2.54 -18.68
N PRO A 264 -3.37 3.51 -19.40
CA PRO A 264 -2.63 4.43 -20.27
C PRO A 264 -1.54 5.23 -19.53
N LEU A 265 -1.77 5.54 -18.25
CA LEU A 265 -0.81 6.25 -17.41
C LEU A 265 0.43 5.37 -17.11
N ALA A 266 0.22 4.09 -16.81
CA ALA A 266 1.32 3.15 -16.59
C ALA A 266 2.15 2.95 -17.86
N LEU A 267 1.50 2.87 -19.02
CA LEU A 267 2.18 2.80 -20.32
C LEU A 267 3.01 4.07 -20.60
N LEU A 268 2.47 5.24 -20.28
CA LEU A 268 3.19 6.51 -20.40
C LEU A 268 4.38 6.58 -19.45
N ALA A 269 4.21 6.17 -18.19
CA ALA A 269 5.27 6.10 -17.19
C ALA A 269 6.42 5.20 -17.65
N ALA A 270 6.11 3.99 -18.16
CA ALA A 270 7.11 3.07 -18.71
C ALA A 270 7.92 3.74 -19.83
N ARG A 271 7.25 4.39 -20.80
CA ARG A 271 7.91 5.11 -21.91
C ARG A 271 8.83 6.24 -21.44
N LEU A 272 8.43 7.00 -20.41
CA LEU A 272 9.17 8.18 -19.95
C LEU A 272 10.30 7.85 -18.96
N LEU A 273 10.14 6.80 -18.14
CA LEU A 273 11.05 6.51 -17.04
C LEU A 273 12.11 5.48 -17.38
N TYR A 274 11.79 4.44 -18.15
CA TYR A 274 12.72 3.32 -18.37
C TYR A 274 14.05 3.79 -18.91
N ARG A 275 14.06 4.69 -19.89
CA ARG A 275 15.30 5.21 -20.46
C ARG A 275 16.18 5.91 -19.41
N GLN A 276 15.58 6.73 -18.53
CA GLN A 276 16.33 7.41 -17.47
C GLN A 276 16.87 6.41 -16.44
N LEU A 277 16.05 5.44 -16.06
CA LEU A 277 16.42 4.41 -15.08
C LEU A 277 17.57 3.54 -15.61
N LEU A 278 17.42 3.00 -16.82
CA LEU A 278 18.43 2.17 -17.48
C LEU A 278 19.74 2.96 -17.71
N ALA A 279 19.66 4.22 -18.12
CA ALA A 279 20.85 5.08 -18.29
C ALA A 279 21.55 5.41 -16.96
N ALA A 280 20.85 5.32 -15.83
CA ALA A 280 21.45 5.48 -14.50
C ALA A 280 22.03 4.16 -13.93
N GLY A 281 21.84 3.02 -14.62
CA GLY A 281 22.30 1.70 -14.16
C GLY A 281 21.24 0.88 -13.43
N VAL A 282 19.99 1.33 -13.37
CA VAL A 282 18.88 0.56 -12.80
C VAL A 282 18.54 -0.62 -13.71
N GLN A 283 18.36 -1.80 -13.14
CA GLN A 283 17.88 -2.98 -13.85
C GLN A 283 16.36 -3.06 -13.71
N VAL A 284 15.64 -3.01 -14.83
CA VAL A 284 14.17 -3.07 -14.85
C VAL A 284 13.73 -4.46 -15.29
N PHE A 285 12.78 -5.03 -14.55
CA PHE A 285 12.20 -6.36 -14.74
C PHE A 285 10.67 -6.21 -14.87
N GLU A 286 10.12 -6.70 -15.97
CA GLU A 286 8.69 -6.73 -16.22
C GLU A 286 8.14 -8.09 -15.84
N TYR A 287 7.21 -8.14 -14.87
CA TYR A 287 6.52 -9.37 -14.49
C TYR A 287 5.49 -9.75 -15.55
N CYS A 288 5.54 -10.98 -16.05
CA CYS A 288 4.83 -11.39 -17.28
C CYS A 288 3.87 -12.57 -17.11
N GLU A 289 3.73 -13.13 -15.91
CA GLU A 289 2.93 -14.35 -15.72
C GLU A 289 1.43 -14.05 -15.52
N ARG A 290 1.11 -13.06 -14.68
CA ARG A 290 -0.25 -12.67 -14.28
C ARG A 290 -0.24 -11.21 -13.80
N PRO A 291 -1.37 -10.61 -13.40
CA PRO A 291 -1.37 -9.25 -12.86
C PRO A 291 -0.47 -9.13 -11.61
N PHE A 292 0.51 -8.23 -11.67
CA PHE A 292 1.39 -7.88 -10.57
C PHE A 292 0.83 -6.68 -9.82
N HIS A 293 0.77 -6.80 -8.50
CA HIS A 293 0.23 -5.76 -7.63
C HIS A 293 1.10 -5.50 -6.40
N GLY A 294 2.34 -5.96 -6.36
CA GLY A 294 3.24 -5.71 -5.23
C GLY A 294 3.47 -4.21 -4.96
N LYS A 295 3.67 -3.88 -3.68
CA LYS A 295 4.10 -2.56 -3.17
C LYS A 295 5.14 -2.75 -2.07
N VAL A 296 6.23 -3.43 -2.43
CA VAL A 296 7.25 -3.87 -1.48
C VAL A 296 8.64 -3.43 -1.92
N ALA A 297 9.56 -3.29 -0.97
CA ALA A 297 10.96 -3.06 -1.28
C ALA A 297 11.88 -3.66 -0.21
N VAL A 298 13.10 -3.99 -0.62
CA VAL A 298 14.20 -4.43 0.24
C VAL A 298 15.44 -3.62 -0.09
N ILE A 299 16.15 -3.15 0.93
CA ILE A 299 17.37 -2.35 0.82
C ILE A 299 18.43 -2.94 1.75
N ASP A 300 19.61 -3.23 1.17
CA ASP A 300 20.80 -3.73 1.86
C ASP A 300 20.55 -4.92 2.80
N GLY A 301 19.61 -5.81 2.45
CA GLY A 301 19.31 -7.04 3.20
C GLY A 301 18.80 -6.84 4.64
N HIS A 302 18.44 -5.62 5.05
CA HIS A 302 18.01 -5.36 6.43
C HIS A 302 16.82 -4.41 6.54
N TRP A 303 16.68 -3.45 5.62
CA TRP A 303 15.54 -2.55 5.57
C TRP A 303 14.54 -3.05 4.54
N SER A 304 13.26 -3.06 4.89
CA SER A 304 12.20 -3.42 3.95
C SER A 304 10.91 -2.67 4.23
N THR A 305 10.00 -2.67 3.26
CA THR A 305 8.66 -2.13 3.43
C THR A 305 7.62 -2.99 2.73
N VAL A 306 6.45 -3.08 3.36
CA VAL A 306 5.24 -3.70 2.83
C VAL A 306 4.07 -2.76 3.10
N GLY A 307 3.17 -2.59 2.14
CA GLY A 307 2.03 -1.70 2.33
C GLY A 307 1.12 -1.60 1.13
N SER A 308 0.30 -0.56 1.11
CA SER A 308 -0.67 -0.30 0.05
C SER A 308 -0.18 0.69 -1.01
N SER A 309 0.89 1.45 -0.70
CA SER A 309 1.31 2.59 -1.50
C SER A 309 1.98 2.19 -2.82
N ASN A 310 1.34 2.55 -3.93
CA ASN A 310 2.02 2.60 -5.19
C ASN A 310 2.99 3.79 -5.20
N LEU A 311 4.13 3.63 -5.87
CA LEU A 311 5.07 4.74 -6.05
C LEU A 311 4.66 5.58 -7.25
N ASP A 312 3.41 6.05 -7.28
CA ASP A 312 2.84 6.87 -8.34
C ASP A 312 2.26 8.19 -7.78
N PRO A 313 2.04 9.21 -8.63
CA PRO A 313 1.69 10.54 -8.17
C PRO A 313 0.26 10.62 -7.64
N LEU A 314 -0.67 9.76 -8.07
CA LEU A 314 -2.03 9.75 -7.53
C LEU A 314 -2.04 9.11 -6.14
N SER A 315 -1.39 7.96 -5.98
CA SER A 315 -1.23 7.32 -4.67
C SER A 315 -0.49 8.24 -3.69
N LEU A 316 0.63 8.81 -4.11
CA LEU A 316 1.45 9.70 -3.27
C LEU A 316 0.87 11.11 -3.09
N ALA A 317 -0.08 11.57 -3.92
CA ALA A 317 -0.66 12.91 -3.78
C ALA A 317 -2.07 12.94 -3.17
N LEU A 318 -2.89 11.90 -3.33
CA LEU A 318 -4.33 12.01 -3.08
C LEU A 318 -4.91 10.87 -2.24
N ASN A 319 -4.39 9.65 -2.36
CA ASN A 319 -4.96 8.48 -1.69
C ASN A 319 -4.51 8.34 -0.24
N LEU A 320 -5.40 7.84 0.59
CA LEU A 320 -5.05 7.39 1.93
C LEU A 320 -4.33 6.06 1.81
N GLU A 321 -3.09 6.00 2.27
CA GLU A 321 -2.21 4.85 2.12
C GLU A 321 -1.55 4.51 3.45
N ALA A 322 -1.06 3.29 3.58
CA ALA A 322 -0.32 2.86 4.75
C ALA A 322 0.76 1.84 4.38
N ASN A 323 1.94 2.01 4.98
CA ASN A 323 3.05 1.08 4.89
C ASN A 323 3.56 0.76 6.29
N VAL A 324 4.20 -0.38 6.42
CA VAL A 324 5.14 -0.64 7.50
C VAL A 324 6.54 -0.65 6.95
N LEU A 325 7.47 -0.09 7.72
CA LEU A 325 8.90 -0.23 7.51
C LEU A 325 9.42 -1.24 8.52
N VAL A 326 10.33 -2.10 8.08
CA VAL A 326 10.90 -3.17 8.89
C VAL A 326 12.41 -3.09 8.82
N ARG A 327 13.07 -3.12 9.97
CA ARG A 327 14.51 -3.35 10.11
C ARG A 327 14.73 -4.71 10.76
N ASN A 328 14.90 -5.71 9.92
CA ASN A 328 15.16 -7.08 10.33
C ASN A 328 15.78 -7.85 9.15
N HIS A 329 16.95 -8.44 9.36
CA HIS A 329 17.68 -9.16 8.31
C HIS A 329 16.93 -10.42 7.84
N ALA A 330 16.39 -11.21 8.77
CA ALA A 330 15.69 -12.45 8.41
C ALA A 330 14.46 -12.19 7.55
N PHE A 331 13.64 -11.19 7.92
CA PHE A 331 12.47 -10.79 7.14
C PHE A 331 12.88 -10.21 5.78
N ALA A 332 13.89 -9.35 5.75
CA ALA A 332 14.39 -8.75 4.50
C ALA A 332 14.92 -9.81 3.54
N GLU A 333 15.64 -10.84 4.01
CA GLU A 333 16.11 -11.94 3.17
C GLU A 333 14.95 -12.80 2.65
N VAL A 334 13.93 -13.12 3.46
CA VAL A 334 12.75 -13.84 2.98
C VAL A 334 12.07 -13.08 1.83
N LEU A 335 11.86 -11.77 1.99
CA LEU A 335 11.27 -10.95 0.93
C LEU A 335 12.19 -10.87 -0.28
N ARG A 336 13.50 -10.69 -0.08
CA ARG A 336 14.50 -10.65 -1.14
C ARG A 336 14.50 -11.93 -1.97
N GLU A 337 14.47 -13.10 -1.34
CA GLU A 337 14.40 -14.40 -2.01
C GLU A 337 13.14 -14.52 -2.87
N ARG A 338 11.97 -14.07 -2.38
CA ARG A 338 10.73 -14.04 -3.16
C ARG A 338 10.86 -13.16 -4.40
N LEU A 339 11.40 -11.95 -4.24
CA LEU A 339 11.60 -11.04 -5.36
C LEU A 339 12.65 -11.54 -6.36
N GLN A 340 13.72 -12.18 -5.89
CA GLN A 340 14.72 -12.82 -6.75
C GLN A 340 14.13 -13.98 -7.56
N ARG A 341 13.28 -14.80 -6.94
CA ARG A 341 12.53 -15.85 -7.65
C ARG A 341 11.63 -15.26 -8.74
N LEU A 342 10.89 -14.18 -8.44
CA LEU A 342 10.10 -13.47 -9.44
C LEU A 342 10.97 -13.00 -10.62
N MET A 343 12.10 -12.34 -10.34
CA MET A 343 13.00 -11.85 -11.38
C MET A 343 13.58 -12.97 -12.26
N THR A 344 13.86 -14.13 -11.66
CA THR A 344 14.52 -15.26 -12.34
C THR A 344 13.55 -16.06 -13.20
N HIS A 345 12.33 -16.30 -12.71
CA HIS A 345 11.42 -17.26 -13.33
C HIS A 345 10.21 -16.63 -14.01
N HIS A 346 9.82 -15.41 -13.62
CA HIS A 346 8.53 -14.84 -14.01
C HIS A 346 8.64 -13.44 -14.63
N CYS A 347 9.84 -12.88 -14.68
CA CYS A 347 10.08 -11.56 -15.25
C CYS A 347 10.92 -11.61 -16.53
N GLN A 348 10.69 -10.64 -17.40
CA GLN A 348 11.58 -10.32 -18.51
C GLN A 348 12.40 -9.08 -18.16
N ARG A 349 13.71 -9.16 -18.32
CA ARG A 349 14.58 -7.99 -18.14
C ARG A 349 14.42 -7.04 -19.32
N VAL A 350 14.17 -5.76 -19.03
CA VAL A 350 14.07 -4.72 -20.06
C VAL A 350 15.47 -4.41 -20.61
N GLU A 351 15.65 -4.66 -21.89
CA GLU A 351 16.87 -4.32 -22.61
C GLU A 351 16.84 -2.86 -23.07
N PRO A 352 17.93 -2.07 -22.91
CA PRO A 352 17.99 -0.69 -23.40
C PRO A 352 17.65 -0.53 -24.88
N ALA A 353 17.97 -1.53 -25.71
CA ALA A 353 17.69 -1.53 -27.13
C ALA A 353 16.20 -1.63 -27.48
N ARG A 354 15.38 -2.22 -26.58
CA ARG A 354 13.92 -2.37 -26.78
C ARG A 354 13.13 -1.14 -26.36
N VAL A 355 13.74 -0.21 -25.62
CA VAL A 355 13.09 1.03 -25.19
C VAL A 355 13.06 2.01 -26.37
N PRO A 356 11.88 2.45 -26.85
CA PRO A 356 11.78 3.38 -27.97
C PRO A 356 12.59 4.65 -27.71
N ARG A 357 13.26 5.16 -28.75
CA ARG A 357 13.96 6.44 -28.67
C ARG A 357 12.95 7.53 -28.33
N SER A 358 13.23 8.28 -27.27
CA SER A 358 12.39 9.41 -26.87
C SER A 358 12.31 10.40 -28.03
N ARG A 359 11.08 10.75 -28.40
CA ARG A 359 10.84 11.86 -29.34
C ARG A 359 11.22 13.16 -28.63
N PHE A 360 11.60 14.18 -29.41
CA PHE A 360 11.88 15.52 -28.86
C PHE A 360 10.75 16.02 -27.93
N TRP A 361 9.50 15.71 -28.26
CA TRP A 361 8.33 16.03 -27.44
C TRP A 361 8.32 15.35 -26.07
N ASP A 362 8.87 14.14 -25.92
CA ASP A 362 8.91 13.45 -24.61
C ASP A 362 9.77 14.21 -23.59
N LEU A 363 10.81 14.90 -24.06
CA LEU A 363 11.68 15.74 -23.23
C LEU A 363 10.98 17.03 -22.76
N LEU A 364 9.99 17.52 -23.52
CA LEU A 364 9.14 18.66 -23.15
C LEU A 364 7.95 18.25 -22.29
N ILE A 365 7.34 17.10 -22.62
CA ILE A 365 6.20 16.52 -21.90
C ILE A 365 6.61 16.11 -20.49
N ARG A 366 7.82 15.59 -20.29
CA ARG A 366 8.27 15.11 -18.97
C ARG A 366 8.25 16.18 -17.86
N PRO A 367 8.94 17.33 -17.97
CA PRO A 367 8.87 18.37 -16.95
C PRO A 367 7.45 18.94 -16.81
N LEU A 368 6.69 19.04 -17.91
CA LEU A 368 5.30 19.45 -17.88
C LEU A 368 4.42 18.47 -17.11
N LEU A 369 4.56 17.15 -17.31
CA LEU A 369 3.82 16.13 -16.58
C LEU A 369 4.17 16.13 -15.10
N PHE A 370 5.47 16.18 -14.77
CA PHE A 370 5.91 16.30 -13.37
C PHE A 370 5.40 17.60 -12.72
N HIS A 371 5.38 18.71 -13.46
CA HIS A 371 4.85 19.98 -12.99
C HIS A 371 3.33 19.90 -12.80
N VAL A 372 2.59 19.41 -13.80
CA VAL A 372 1.15 19.17 -13.74
C VAL A 372 0.82 18.28 -12.56
N MET A 373 1.48 17.14 -12.38
CA MET A 373 1.22 16.23 -11.27
C MET A 373 1.62 16.79 -9.90
N ARG A 374 2.71 17.54 -9.81
CA ARG A 374 3.12 18.22 -8.57
C ARG A 374 2.11 19.29 -8.14
N HIS A 375 1.52 19.98 -9.11
CA HIS A 375 0.55 21.04 -8.88
C HIS A 375 -0.90 20.57 -8.96
N PHE A 376 -1.17 19.40 -9.52
CA PHE A 376 -2.49 18.76 -9.61
C PHE A 376 -3.20 18.68 -8.26
N PRO A 377 -2.59 18.21 -7.17
CA PRO A 377 -3.25 18.22 -5.86
C PRO A 377 -3.49 19.64 -5.33
N ARG A 378 -2.77 20.68 -5.79
CA ARG A 378 -3.08 22.09 -5.46
C ARG A 378 -4.18 22.66 -6.36
N TRP A 379 -4.16 22.38 -7.66
CA TRP A 379 -5.19 22.80 -8.62
C TRP A 379 -6.53 22.12 -8.34
N ALA A 380 -6.53 20.81 -8.06
CA ALA A 380 -7.71 20.09 -7.58
C ALA A 380 -8.24 20.66 -6.25
N ARG A 381 -7.37 21.25 -5.41
CA ARG A 381 -7.78 21.98 -4.20
C ARG A 381 -8.22 23.44 -4.49
N GLN A 382 -7.71 24.10 -5.52
CA GLN A 382 -8.00 25.51 -5.88
C GLN A 382 -9.21 25.69 -6.80
N LEU A 383 -9.59 24.68 -7.58
CA LEU A 383 -10.89 24.63 -8.29
C LEU A 383 -12.09 24.71 -7.32
N ARG A 384 -11.86 24.65 -6.00
CA ARG A 384 -12.79 25.04 -4.92
C ARG A 384 -13.14 26.54 -4.89
N GLY A 385 -12.32 27.43 -5.44
CA GLY A 385 -12.38 28.88 -5.14
C GLY A 385 -13.12 29.75 -6.16
N GLN A 386 -13.47 29.23 -7.34
CA GLN A 386 -14.07 30.02 -8.42
C GLN A 386 -15.53 29.68 -8.72
N PHE A 387 -16.11 28.72 -7.99
CA PHE A 387 -17.54 28.38 -8.05
C PHE A 387 -18.14 28.28 -6.64
N ALA A 388 -17.71 29.17 -5.74
CA ALA A 388 -18.33 29.41 -4.44
C ALA A 388 -19.46 30.43 -4.60
#